data_AF-A0A847G7J2-F1
#
_entry.id   AF-A0A847G7J2-F1
#
_cell.length_a   1.000
_cell.length_b   1.000
_cell.length_c   1.000
_cell.angle_alpha   90.00
_cell.angle_beta   90.00
_cell.angle_gamma   90.00
#
_symmetry.space_group_name_H-M   'P 1'
#
loop_
_entity.id
_entity.type
_entity.pdbx_description
1 polymer ?
#
loop_
_entity_poly.entity_id
_entity_poly.type
_entity_poly.pdbx_seq_one_letter_code
_entity_poly.pdbx_strand_id
1 'polypeptide(L)' 'MITITESLKQALAECGLSQRRLERESGVNRNSIFRFMEGRTGLSLEQAEMLAAYFGLVLVPESQVKKPRKG' A
#
# COMPACT_ATOMS: atom_id res chain seq x y z
N MET A 1 14.57 5.57 -5.27
CA MET A 1 13.97 5.89 -3.96
C MET A 1 12.64 5.16 -3.91
N ILE A 2 12.41 4.31 -2.91
CA ILE A 2 11.10 3.66 -2.75
C ILE A 2 10.20 4.67 -2.03
N THR A 3 9.10 5.03 -2.66
CA THR A 3 8.11 5.95 -2.08
C THR A 3 7.01 5.19 -1.36
N ILE A 4 6.29 5.88 -0.46
CA ILE A 4 5.11 5.34 0.22
C ILE A 4 4.10 4.80 -0.79
N THR A 5 3.87 5.55 -1.87
CA THR A 5 2.95 5.17 -2.94
C THR A 5 3.34 3.84 -3.57
N GLU A 6 4.62 3.66 -3.91
CA GLU A 6 5.12 2.42 -4.50
C GLU A 6 5.03 1.26 -3.51
N SER A 7 5.40 1.46 -2.25
CA SER A 7 5.30 0.42 -1.21
C SER A 7 3.86 -0.06 -1.02
N LEU A 8 2.90 0.86 -0.96
CA LEU A 8 1.49 0.52 -0.82
C LEU A 8 0.95 -0.18 -2.07
N LYS A 9 1.29 0.31 -3.27
CA LYS A 9 0.90 -0.36 -4.52
C LYS A 9 1.47 -1.77 -4.63
N GLN A 10 2.71 -1.97 -4.21
CA GLN A 10 3.35 -3.27 -4.19
C GLN A 10 2.65 -4.22 -3.20
N ALA A 11 2.40 -3.78 -1.96
CA ALA A 11 1.70 -4.59 -0.97
C ALA A 11 0.27 -4.97 -1.43
N LEU A 12 -0.44 -4.03 -2.05
CA LEU A 12 -1.77 -4.28 -2.64
C LEU A 12 -1.70 -5.28 -3.80
N ALA A 13 -0.67 -5.24 -4.64
CA ALA A 13 -0.49 -6.18 -5.74
C ALA A 13 -0.09 -7.58 -5.25
N GLU A 14 0.79 -7.67 -4.26
CA GLU A 14 1.33 -8.94 -3.74
C GLU A 14 0.33 -9.68 -2.83
N CYS A 15 -0.61 -8.98 -2.18
CA CYS A 15 -1.57 -9.63 -1.28
C CYS A 15 -2.55 -10.58 -1.98
N GLY A 16 -2.73 -10.46 -3.31
CA GLY A 16 -3.61 -11.32 -4.10
C GLY A 16 -5.09 -11.24 -3.75
N LEU A 17 -5.51 -10.27 -2.92
CA LEU A 17 -6.88 -10.12 -2.47
C LEU A 17 -7.70 -9.27 -3.43
N SER A 18 -8.98 -9.61 -3.58
CA SER A 18 -9.93 -8.74 -4.28
C SER A 18 -10.12 -7.41 -3.54
N GLN A 19 -10.39 -6.33 -4.29
CA GLN A 19 -10.61 -5.00 -3.72
C GLN A 19 -11.77 -4.95 -2.73
N ARG A 20 -12.81 -5.75 -2.93
CA ARG A 20 -13.95 -5.87 -2.00
C ARG A 20 -13.53 -6.51 -0.67
N ARG A 21 -12.60 -7.46 -0.71
CA ARG A 21 -12.07 -8.10 0.50
C ARG A 21 -11.17 -7.13 1.26
N LEU A 22 -10.31 -6.40 0.55
CA LEU A 22 -9.49 -5.34 1.14
C LEU A 22 -10.34 -4.28 1.84
N GLU A 23 -11.42 -3.79 1.20
CA GLU A 23 -12.33 -2.83 1.84
C GLU A 23 -12.90 -3.32 3.17
N ARG A 24 -13.27 -4.61 3.26
CA ARG A 24 -13.79 -5.19 4.49
C ARG A 24 -12.73 -5.35 5.58
N GLU A 25 -11.49 -5.63 5.19
CA GLU A 25 -10.42 -5.96 6.15
C GLU A 25 -9.58 -4.75 6.57
N SER A 26 -9.31 -3.81 5.65
CA SER A 26 -8.55 -2.58 5.93
C SER A 26 -9.43 -1.37 6.22
N GLY A 27 -10.73 -1.43 5.91
CA GLY A 27 -11.65 -0.29 6.04
C GLY A 27 -11.51 0.75 4.92
N VAL A 28 -10.60 0.56 3.96
CA VAL A 28 -10.38 1.52 2.88
C VAL A 28 -11.31 1.25 1.72
N ASN A 29 -12.04 2.29 1.27
CA ASN A 29 -13.02 2.15 0.20
C ASN A 29 -12.42 1.53 -1.08
N ARG A 30 -13.07 0.50 -1.62
CA ARG A 30 -12.58 -0.24 -2.81
C ARG A 30 -12.37 0.65 -4.05
N ASN A 31 -13.17 1.71 -4.22
CA ASN A 31 -13.03 2.61 -5.37
C ASN A 31 -11.80 3.51 -5.20
N SER A 32 -11.49 3.91 -3.96
CA SER A 32 -10.25 4.63 -3.65
C SER A 32 -9.03 3.74 -3.93
N ILE A 33 -9.05 2.48 -3.50
CA ILE A 33 -7.96 1.54 -3.79
C ILE A 33 -7.81 1.31 -5.31
N PHE A 34 -8.91 1.08 -6.02
CA PHE A 34 -8.90 0.88 -7.47
C PHE A 34 -8.31 2.09 -8.21
N ARG A 35 -8.81 3.31 -7.93
CA ARG A 35 -8.31 4.54 -8.56
C ARG A 35 -6.85 4.83 -8.20
N PHE A 36 -6.44 4.49 -6.97
CA PHE A 36 -5.06 4.61 -6.52
C PHE A 36 -4.13 3.68 -7.29
N MET A 37 -4.49 2.40 -7.43
CA MET A 37 -3.73 1.41 -8.20
C MET A 37 -3.55 1.89 -9.66
N GLU A 38 -4.64 2.35 -10.27
CA GLU A 38 -4.68 2.92 -11.63
C GLU A 38 -3.95 4.27 -11.77
N GLY A 39 -3.51 4.90 -10.67
CA GLY A 39 -2.83 6.19 -10.69
C GLY A 39 -3.74 7.39 -11.01
N ARG A 40 -5.06 7.22 -10.94
CA ARG A 40 -6.04 8.29 -11.24
C ARG A 40 -6.18 9.28 -10.08
N THR A 41 -6.07 8.80 -8.85
CA THR A 41 -6.15 9.62 -7.63
C THR A 41 -5.18 9.12 -6.57
N GLY A 42 -4.71 10.01 -5.70
CA GLY A 42 -4.00 9.61 -4.48
C GLY A 42 -4.94 9.03 -3.42
N LEU A 43 -4.36 8.50 -2.34
CA LEU A 43 -5.05 8.20 -1.09
C LEU A 43 -4.89 9.38 -0.13
N SER A 44 -5.86 9.58 0.77
CA SER A 44 -5.63 10.44 1.94
C SER A 44 -4.58 9.81 2.86
N LEU A 45 -3.98 10.62 3.74
CA LEU A 45 -3.01 10.13 4.71
C LEU A 45 -3.62 9.05 5.63
N GLU A 46 -4.84 9.27 6.11
CA GLU A 46 -5.60 8.30 6.90
C GLU A 46 -5.80 6.97 6.16
N GLN A 47 -6.16 7.00 4.87
CA GLN A 47 -6.28 5.79 4.05
C GLN A 47 -4.93 5.08 3.88
N ALA A 48 -3.86 5.83 3.72
CA ALA A 48 -2.51 5.28 3.62
C ALA A 48 -2.09 4.62 4.95
N GLU A 49 -2.39 5.24 6.08
CA GLU A 49 -2.15 4.69 7.43
C GLU A 49 -2.94 3.40 7.68
N MET A 50 -4.23 3.36 7.30
CA MET A 50 -5.06 2.16 7.41
C MET A 50 -4.48 0.99 6.61
N LEU A 51 -4.03 1.23 5.37
CA LEU A 51 -3.37 0.20 4.57
C LEU A 51 -2.03 -0.20 5.18
N ALA A 52 -1.22 0.75 5.64
CA ALA A 52 0.07 0.45 6.25
C ALA A 52 -0.10 -0.42 7.51
N ALA A 53 -1.06 -0.09 8.37
CA ALA A 53 -1.39 -0.87 9.55
C ALA A 53 -1.87 -2.28 9.16
N TYR A 54 -2.76 -2.40 8.17
CA TYR A 54 -3.26 -3.67 7.68
C TYR A 54 -2.15 -4.57 7.12
N PHE A 55 -1.20 -4.01 6.37
CA PHE A 55 -0.07 -4.74 5.78
C PHE A 55 1.14 -4.87 6.71
N GLY A 56 1.09 -4.32 7.93
CA GLY A 56 2.23 -4.33 8.86
C GLY A 56 3.44 -3.54 8.36
N LEU A 57 3.21 -2.48 7.58
CA LEU A 57 4.25 -1.62 7.04
C LEU A 57 4.57 -0.47 7.99
N VAL A 58 5.84 -0.07 8.03
CA VAL A 58 6.34 1.04 8.82
C VAL A 58 7.23 1.95 8.00
N LEU A 59 7.23 3.24 8.31
CA LEU A 59 8.18 4.19 7.76
C LEU A 59 9.51 4.10 8.50
N VAL A 60 10.59 3.94 7.75
CA VAL A 60 11.96 3.90 8.27
C VAL A 60 12.87 4.80 7.44
N PRO A 61 13.98 5.30 8.00
CA PRO A 61 15.02 5.98 7.23
C PRO A 61 15.54 5.09 6.09
N GLU A 62 15.92 5.68 4.95
CA GLU A 62 16.40 4.94 3.77
C GLU A 62 17.63 4.06 4.09
N SER A 63 18.48 4.49 5.04
CA SER A 63 19.63 3.71 5.51
C SER A 63 19.27 2.38 6.15
N GLN A 64 18.03 2.21 6.62
CA GLN A 64 17.53 0.98 7.24
C GLN A 64 16.79 0.06 6.27
N VAL A 65 16.53 0.52 5.03
CA VAL A 65 15.87 -0.29 4.01
C VAL A 65 16.87 -1.34 3.50
N LYS A 66 16.62 -2.61 3.81
CA LYS A 66 17.39 -3.72 3.24
C LYS A 66 17.11 -3.81 1.74
N LYS A 67 18.10 -3.51 0.90
CA LYS A 67 17.98 -3.69 -0.55
C LYS A 67 17.68 -5.18 -0.84
N PRO A 68 16.66 -5.49 -1.65
CA PRO A 68 16.44 -6.87 -2.07
C PRO A 68 17.71 -7.37 -2.76
N ARG A 69 18.24 -8.52 -2.33
CA ARG A 69 19.35 -9.17 -3.03
C ARG A 69 18.80 -9.56 -4.40
N LYS A 70 19.26 -8.89 -5.46
CA LYS A 70 19.04 -9.35 -6.84
C LYS A 70 19.70 -10.73 -6.94
N GLY A 71 18.86 -11.77 -7.00
CA GLY A 71 19.26 -13.09 -7.49
C GLY A 71 19.48 -13.04 -9.00
#